data_AF-A0A2D5MV05-F1
#
_entry.id   AF-A0A2D5MV05-F1
#
_cell.length_a   1.000
_cell.length_b   1.000
_cell.length_c   1.000
_cell.angle_alpha   90.00
_cell.angle_beta   90.00
_cell.angle_gamma   90.00
#
_symmetry.space_group_name_H-M   'P 1'
#
loop_
_entity.id
_entity.type
_entity.pdbx_description
1 polymer ?
#
loop_
_entity_poly.entity_id
_entity_poly.type
_entity_poly.pdbx_seq_one_letter_code
_entity_poly.pdbx_strand_id
1 'polypeptide(L)'
;PSEEDPSEEDPSEEDPSEEDPSEEDPSEGVNEATNDVGGELAIKLDDKTKNNNEETNEVGSVVIENQKPEGGLMGYFAGMLISILTFAFFVARDVGNLAGSRVATGYYSKSEKSEKADLYEEAEQLWADGAYIESIDLLRNYIEKYPGEYHARQRIAEIYENDLASYRAAALEYESILTMELPPKRWGWAAIHLCNLYSGKLGETEKALDLLRRVADECADTTPGQKARDRLAKIDAM
;
A
#
# COMPACT_ATOMS: atom_id res chain seq x y z
N PRO A 1 26.12 -3.93 -45.44
CA PRO A 1 26.19 -2.77 -44.53
C PRO A 1 24.77 -2.31 -44.21
N SER A 2 24.26 -2.88 -43.12
CA SER A 2 23.01 -2.51 -42.47
C SER A 2 23.34 -2.61 -40.99
N GLU A 3 23.63 -1.45 -40.41
CA GLU A 3 23.81 -1.21 -38.99
C GLU A 3 22.42 -1.29 -38.35
N GLU A 4 22.24 -2.18 -37.36
CA GLU A 4 21.15 -2.09 -36.40
C GLU A 4 21.74 -2.24 -34.99
N ASP A 5 21.33 -1.28 -34.16
CA ASP A 5 21.75 -0.96 -32.79
C ASP A 5 21.73 -2.17 -31.84
N PRO A 6 22.68 -2.26 -30.89
CA PRO A 6 22.56 -3.15 -29.75
C PRO A 6 21.52 -2.57 -28.78
N SER A 7 20.46 -3.34 -28.54
CA SER A 7 19.54 -3.15 -27.42
C SER A 7 20.33 -3.00 -26.12
N GLU A 8 20.25 -1.83 -25.51
CA GLU A 8 20.71 -1.57 -24.15
C GLU A 8 19.95 -2.52 -23.19
N GLU A 9 20.67 -3.48 -22.63
CA GLU A 9 20.25 -4.19 -21.42
C GLU A 9 20.38 -3.19 -20.26
N ASP A 10 19.24 -2.78 -19.69
CA ASP A 10 19.18 -1.91 -18.53
C ASP A 10 19.50 -2.73 -17.26
N PRO A 11 20.59 -2.43 -16.53
CA PRO A 11 21.00 -3.18 -15.36
C PRO A 11 20.26 -2.68 -14.10
N SER A 12 19.77 -3.63 -13.30
CA SER A 12 19.47 -3.49 -11.87
C SER A 12 18.46 -2.40 -11.47
N GLU A 13 17.16 -2.74 -11.47
CA GLU A 13 16.24 -2.17 -10.48
C GLU A 13 16.40 -2.98 -9.17
N GLU A 14 17.39 -2.59 -8.34
CA GLU A 14 17.34 -2.89 -6.90
C GLU A 14 16.26 -1.98 -6.29
N ASP A 15 15.11 -2.57 -6.01
CA ASP A 15 14.03 -1.95 -5.22
C ASP A 15 14.53 -1.71 -3.78
N PRO A 16 14.42 -0.50 -3.20
CA PRO A 16 15.04 -0.17 -1.90
C PRO A 16 14.37 -0.81 -0.67
N SER A 17 13.45 -1.76 -0.84
CA SER A 17 12.70 -2.36 0.26
C SER A 17 13.32 -3.64 0.82
N GLU A 18 14.64 -3.87 0.69
CA GLU A 18 15.33 -4.92 1.46
C GLU A 18 15.42 -4.53 2.95
N GLU A 19 14.27 -4.42 3.61
CA GLU A 19 14.22 -4.59 5.06
C GLU A 19 14.36 -6.09 5.34
N ASP A 20 15.38 -6.42 6.14
CA ASP A 20 15.66 -7.76 6.66
C ASP A 20 14.39 -8.28 7.34
N PRO A 21 13.77 -9.39 6.88
CA PRO A 21 12.58 -9.90 7.54
C PRO A 21 12.93 -10.26 8.99
N SER A 22 12.28 -9.52 9.88
CA SER A 22 12.42 -9.43 11.33
C SER A 22 12.98 -10.69 12.01
N GLU A 23 14.03 -10.46 12.81
CA GLU A 23 14.42 -11.35 13.90
C GLU A 23 13.37 -11.30 15.02
N GLU A 24 12.28 -12.06 14.90
CA GLU A 24 11.46 -12.40 16.06
C GLU A 24 11.43 -13.91 16.25
N ASP A 25 12.23 -14.36 17.22
CA ASP A 25 12.17 -15.68 17.83
C ASP A 25 11.07 -15.66 18.91
N PRO A 26 9.92 -16.35 18.75
CA PRO A 26 8.86 -16.28 19.74
C PRO A 26 9.14 -17.28 20.85
N SER A 27 9.99 -16.89 21.81
CA SER A 27 10.07 -17.56 23.11
C SER A 27 10.23 -16.54 24.24
N GLU A 28 9.43 -16.73 25.30
CA GLU A 28 9.29 -15.89 26.52
C GLU A 28 8.38 -14.67 26.34
N GLY A 29 7.41 -14.32 27.19
CA GLY A 29 7.01 -14.73 28.53
C GLY A 29 6.11 -13.61 29.10
N VAL A 30 5.04 -13.99 29.76
CA VAL A 30 3.99 -13.18 30.42
C VAL A 30 4.55 -12.00 31.25
N ASN A 31 3.88 -10.83 31.27
CA ASN A 31 3.49 -10.07 32.49
C ASN A 31 2.72 -8.76 32.18
N GLU A 32 1.43 -8.77 32.53
CA GLU A 32 0.67 -7.79 33.32
C GLU A 32 1.05 -6.29 33.28
N ALA A 33 0.15 -5.46 32.75
CA ALA A 33 0.03 -4.05 33.12
C ALA A 33 -1.43 -3.59 33.07
N THR A 34 -2.02 -3.43 34.25
CA THR A 34 -3.24 -2.66 34.53
C THR A 34 -3.05 -1.20 34.13
N ASN A 35 -4.09 -0.53 33.61
CA ASN A 35 -4.35 0.88 33.91
C ASN A 35 -5.82 1.24 33.63
N ASP A 36 -6.51 1.60 34.71
CA ASP A 36 -7.79 2.30 34.76
C ASP A 36 -7.54 3.82 34.85
N VAL A 37 -8.57 4.59 34.53
CA VAL A 37 -8.95 5.93 35.00
C VAL A 37 -9.29 6.87 33.83
N GLY A 38 -10.59 7.13 33.71
CA GLY A 38 -11.17 8.19 32.88
C GLY A 38 -11.30 9.56 33.58
N GLY A 39 -12.12 10.43 32.97
CA GLY A 39 -12.56 11.74 33.50
C GLY A 39 -12.21 12.88 32.54
N GLU A 40 -13.08 13.31 31.62
CA GLU A 40 -14.33 14.11 31.72
C GLU A 40 -14.12 15.62 31.46
N LEU A 41 -15.13 16.18 30.77
CA LEU A 41 -15.33 17.48 30.14
C LEU A 41 -15.07 18.74 31.00
N ALA A 42 -14.80 19.87 30.32
CA ALA A 42 -15.54 21.12 30.54
C ALA A 42 -15.34 22.17 29.42
N ILE A 43 -16.47 22.65 28.87
CA ILE A 43 -16.62 23.88 28.06
C ILE A 43 -16.97 25.03 29.01
N LYS A 44 -16.52 26.27 28.74
CA LYS A 44 -17.33 27.50 28.94
C LYS A 44 -16.76 28.77 28.27
N LEU A 45 -17.70 29.50 27.66
CA LEU A 45 -17.66 30.89 27.14
C LEU A 45 -17.71 31.92 28.29
N ASP A 46 -17.35 33.18 27.99
CA ASP A 46 -18.07 34.46 28.33
C ASP A 46 -17.11 35.65 28.04
N ASP A 47 -17.38 36.57 27.10
CA ASP A 47 -18.21 37.81 27.08
C ASP A 47 -17.40 39.13 27.31
N LYS A 48 -17.76 40.12 26.47
CA LYS A 48 -17.46 41.57 26.34
C LYS A 48 -16.57 42.31 27.35
N THR A 49 -15.90 43.38 26.86
CA THR A 49 -16.23 44.81 27.16
C THR A 49 -15.54 45.77 26.17
N LYS A 50 -16.22 46.89 25.88
CA LYS A 50 -15.96 47.96 24.88
C LYS A 50 -15.11 49.14 25.41
N ASN A 51 -14.79 50.05 24.47
CA ASN A 51 -14.66 51.54 24.52
C ASN A 51 -13.23 52.09 24.38
N ASN A 52 -12.89 53.22 23.73
CA ASN A 52 -13.54 54.23 22.86
C ASN A 52 -12.43 55.20 22.33
N ASN A 53 -12.83 56.10 21.40
CA ASN A 53 -12.24 57.40 20.97
C ASN A 53 -11.59 57.36 19.57
N GLU A 54 -12.30 57.76 18.50
CA GLU A 54 -12.61 59.14 18.03
C GLU A 54 -11.39 59.87 17.44
N GLU A 55 -11.37 60.02 16.11
CA GLU A 55 -11.32 61.35 15.48
C GLU A 55 -11.80 61.30 14.02
N THR A 56 -12.53 62.36 13.69
CA THR A 56 -13.36 62.61 12.52
C THR A 56 -12.54 62.94 11.27
N ASN A 57 -12.99 62.49 10.10
CA ASN A 57 -12.99 63.26 8.86
C ASN A 57 -14.13 62.79 7.96
N GLU A 58 -15.12 63.66 7.79
CA GLU A 58 -16.19 63.49 6.81
C GLU A 58 -15.69 63.78 5.38
N VAL A 59 -16.53 63.40 4.42
CA VAL A 59 -16.53 63.67 2.97
C VAL A 59 -16.03 62.47 2.15
N GLY A 60 -16.88 61.72 1.44
CA GLY A 60 -18.30 61.89 1.20
C GLY A 60 -18.98 60.56 0.92
N SER A 61 -20.23 60.47 1.36
CA SER A 61 -21.15 59.44 0.90
C SER A 61 -21.24 59.53 -0.62
N VAL A 62 -20.81 58.47 -1.29
CA VAL A 62 -21.30 58.21 -2.65
C VAL A 62 -22.78 57.91 -2.49
N VAL A 63 -23.58 58.96 -2.70
CA VAL A 63 -25.00 58.82 -2.99
C VAL A 63 -25.05 57.92 -4.22
N ILE A 64 -25.46 56.67 -4.03
CA ILE A 64 -25.95 55.86 -5.16
C ILE A 64 -27.27 56.50 -5.53
N GLU A 65 -27.15 57.49 -6.42
CA GLU A 65 -28.26 58.05 -7.15
C GLU A 65 -28.98 56.88 -7.81
N ASN A 66 -30.25 56.73 -7.47
CA ASN A 66 -31.13 55.72 -8.05
C ASN A 66 -31.36 56.13 -9.51
N GLN A 67 -30.40 55.80 -10.38
CA GLN A 67 -30.57 55.97 -11.81
C GLN A 67 -31.68 55.03 -12.25
N LYS A 68 -32.83 55.62 -12.55
CA LYS A 68 -33.94 54.99 -13.24
C LYS A 68 -33.37 54.30 -14.49
N PRO A 69 -33.40 52.96 -14.58
CA PRO A 69 -32.87 52.29 -15.75
C PRO A 69 -33.79 52.59 -16.93
N GLU A 70 -33.34 53.47 -17.82
CA GLU A 70 -33.92 53.52 -19.15
C GLU A 70 -33.50 52.25 -19.89
N GLY A 71 -34.50 51.43 -20.21
CA GLY A 71 -34.36 50.19 -20.95
C GLY A 71 -34.58 48.97 -20.07
N GLY A 72 -35.85 48.54 -19.99
CA GLY A 72 -36.26 47.23 -19.49
C GLY A 72 -35.73 46.04 -20.33
N LEU A 73 -34.56 46.18 -20.96
CA LEU A 73 -33.80 45.12 -21.60
C LEU A 73 -32.49 44.90 -20.82
N MET A 74 -31.80 45.95 -20.37
CA MET A 74 -30.45 45.88 -19.78
C MET A 74 -30.42 45.22 -18.40
N GLY A 75 -31.45 45.45 -17.56
CA GLY A 75 -31.59 44.77 -16.27
C GLY A 75 -31.91 43.27 -16.41
N TYR A 76 -32.67 42.90 -17.45
CA TYR A 76 -32.95 41.49 -17.76
C TYR A 76 -31.71 40.78 -18.29
N PHE A 77 -30.88 41.46 -19.10
CA PHE A 77 -29.59 40.90 -19.52
C PHE A 77 -28.63 40.67 -18.36
N ALA A 78 -28.55 41.60 -17.41
CA ALA A 78 -27.72 41.44 -16.21
C ALA A 78 -28.21 40.27 -15.33
N GLY A 79 -29.53 40.16 -15.10
CA GLY A 79 -30.12 39.05 -14.34
C GLY A 79 -29.94 37.69 -15.04
N MET A 80 -30.08 37.66 -16.37
CA MET A 80 -29.90 36.45 -17.18
C MET A 80 -28.44 35.98 -17.18
N LEU A 81 -27.46 36.88 -17.25
CA LEU A 81 -26.04 36.51 -17.18
C LEU A 81 -25.69 35.88 -15.82
N ILE A 82 -26.20 36.46 -14.73
CA ILE A 82 -25.99 35.91 -13.39
C ILE A 82 -26.65 34.53 -13.26
N SER A 83 -27.86 34.35 -13.81
CA SER A 83 -28.53 33.04 -13.77
C SER A 83 -27.82 31.98 -14.61
N ILE A 84 -27.26 32.36 -15.76
CA ILE A 84 -26.48 31.43 -16.60
C ILE A 84 -25.20 31.01 -15.90
N LEU A 85 -24.49 31.93 -15.24
CA LEU A 85 -23.25 31.62 -14.54
C LEU A 85 -23.48 30.72 -13.32
N THR A 86 -24.53 30.99 -12.53
CA THR A 86 -24.88 30.12 -11.39
C THR A 86 -25.37 28.75 -11.85
N PHE A 87 -26.16 28.69 -12.92
CA PHE A 87 -26.61 27.44 -13.52
C PHE A 87 -25.44 26.64 -14.09
N ALA A 88 -24.51 27.28 -14.80
CA ALA A 88 -23.30 26.63 -15.33
C ALA A 88 -22.41 26.10 -14.20
N PHE A 89 -22.25 26.83 -13.10
CA PHE A 89 -21.51 26.36 -11.92
C PHE A 89 -22.20 25.16 -11.24
N PHE A 90 -23.53 25.19 -11.14
CA PHE A 90 -24.31 24.10 -10.56
C PHE A 90 -24.25 22.85 -11.45
N VAL A 91 -24.42 23.01 -12.76
CA VAL A 91 -24.27 21.93 -13.75
C VAL A 91 -22.83 21.42 -13.79
N ALA A 92 -21.80 22.28 -13.66
CA ALA A 92 -20.41 21.82 -13.59
C ALA A 92 -20.14 20.99 -12.32
N ARG A 93 -20.76 21.35 -11.19
CA ARG A 93 -20.66 20.58 -9.94
C ARG A 93 -21.39 19.23 -10.02
N ASP A 94 -22.52 19.15 -10.72
CA ASP A 94 -23.33 17.92 -10.84
C ASP A 94 -22.86 17.01 -12.00
N VAL A 95 -22.46 17.59 -13.13
CA VAL A 95 -22.07 16.86 -14.36
C VAL A 95 -20.56 16.59 -14.42
N GLY A 96 -19.74 17.31 -13.63
CA GLY A 96 -18.29 17.07 -13.52
C GLY A 96 -17.97 15.62 -13.14
N ASN A 97 -18.80 14.99 -12.31
CA ASN A 97 -18.62 13.60 -11.89
C ASN A 97 -19.09 12.56 -12.94
N LEU A 98 -19.95 12.96 -13.88
CA LEU A 98 -20.57 12.04 -14.87
C LEU A 98 -19.91 12.10 -16.25
N ALA A 99 -19.36 13.25 -16.65
CA ALA A 99 -18.65 13.41 -17.93
C ALA A 99 -17.17 12.99 -17.84
N GLY A 100 -16.53 13.12 -16.67
CA GLY A 100 -15.15 12.67 -16.45
C GLY A 100 -14.98 11.16 -16.57
N SER A 101 -15.98 10.38 -16.17
CA SER A 101 -15.93 8.91 -16.12
C SER A 101 -16.25 8.20 -17.45
N ARG A 102 -16.69 8.93 -18.49
CA ARG A 102 -17.04 8.33 -19.80
C ARG A 102 -16.14 8.77 -20.96
N VAL A 103 -15.38 9.85 -20.81
CA VAL A 103 -14.41 10.31 -21.83
C VAL A 103 -12.97 9.91 -21.47
N ALA A 104 -12.65 9.73 -20.18
CA ALA A 104 -11.35 9.23 -19.75
C ALA A 104 -11.12 7.74 -20.11
N THR A 105 -12.19 6.94 -20.17
CA THR A 105 -12.14 5.49 -20.37
C THR A 105 -11.71 5.08 -21.78
N GLY A 106 -11.75 5.98 -22.76
CA GLY A 106 -11.42 5.68 -24.15
C GLY A 106 -9.97 5.95 -24.57
N TYR A 107 -9.22 6.74 -23.79
CA TYR A 107 -7.88 7.21 -24.18
C TYR A 107 -6.78 7.00 -23.14
N TYR A 108 -7.12 6.62 -21.91
CA TYR A 108 -6.15 6.20 -20.90
C TYR A 108 -6.10 4.66 -20.84
N SER A 109 -5.36 4.03 -21.74
CA SER A 109 -4.84 2.70 -21.46
C SER A 109 -3.82 2.87 -20.32
N LYS A 110 -4.16 2.41 -19.11
CA LYS A 110 -3.17 2.35 -18.02
C LYS A 110 -1.95 1.54 -18.52
N SER A 111 -0.75 1.97 -18.16
CA SER A 111 0.44 1.18 -18.43
C SER A 111 0.40 -0.12 -17.62
N GLU A 112 1.02 -1.19 -18.12
CA GLU A 112 1.12 -2.46 -17.39
C GLU A 112 1.75 -2.27 -16.00
N LYS A 113 2.77 -1.41 -15.88
CA LYS A 113 3.38 -1.06 -14.58
C LYS A 113 2.35 -0.45 -13.61
N SER A 114 1.44 0.40 -14.08
CA SER A 114 0.39 1.01 -13.25
C SER A 114 -0.68 0.00 -12.87
N GLU A 115 -1.12 -0.85 -13.81
CA GLU A 115 -2.10 -1.90 -13.48
C GLU A 115 -1.52 -2.91 -12.48
N LYS A 116 -0.25 -3.28 -12.64
CA LYS A 116 0.47 -4.16 -11.71
C LYS A 116 0.49 -3.57 -10.29
N ALA A 117 0.89 -2.31 -10.14
CA ALA A 117 0.92 -1.64 -8.84
C ALA A 117 -0.47 -1.54 -8.19
N ASP A 118 -1.49 -1.12 -8.96
CA ASP A 118 -2.86 -0.97 -8.45
C ASP A 118 -3.43 -2.29 -7.92
N LEU A 119 -3.21 -3.40 -8.64
CA LEU A 119 -3.68 -4.73 -8.21
C LEU A 119 -2.97 -5.19 -6.94
N TYR A 120 -1.66 -4.99 -6.85
CA TYR A 120 -0.92 -5.37 -5.65
C TYR A 120 -1.37 -4.54 -4.43
N GLU A 121 -1.53 -3.23 -4.60
CA GLU A 121 -2.02 -2.32 -3.56
C GLU A 121 -3.43 -2.70 -3.08
N GLU A 122 -4.31 -3.09 -3.99
CA GLU A 122 -5.66 -3.56 -3.63
C GLU A 122 -5.61 -4.85 -2.78
N ALA A 123 -4.72 -5.80 -3.10
CA ALA A 123 -4.50 -6.98 -2.27
C ALA A 123 -4.00 -6.63 -0.86
N GLU A 124 -3.07 -5.67 -0.76
CA GLU A 124 -2.53 -5.22 0.53
C GLU A 124 -3.58 -4.49 1.37
N GLN A 125 -4.46 -3.71 0.73
CA GLN A 125 -5.58 -3.08 1.41
C GLN A 125 -6.56 -4.13 1.98
N LEU A 126 -6.90 -5.16 1.20
CA LEU A 126 -7.74 -6.26 1.68
C LEU A 126 -7.09 -7.00 2.85
N TRP A 127 -5.77 -7.22 2.80
CA TRP A 127 -5.03 -7.80 3.92
C TRP A 127 -5.10 -6.91 5.17
N ALA A 128 -4.87 -5.60 5.02
CA ALA A 128 -4.95 -4.64 6.12
C ALA A 128 -6.36 -4.57 6.76
N ASP A 129 -7.40 -4.81 5.95
CA ASP A 129 -8.79 -4.89 6.41
C ASP A 129 -9.15 -6.24 7.06
N GLY A 130 -8.21 -7.19 7.11
CA GLY A 130 -8.40 -8.54 7.65
C GLY A 130 -9.12 -9.50 6.69
N ALA A 131 -9.35 -9.09 5.44
CA ALA A 131 -9.96 -9.88 4.38
C ALA A 131 -8.90 -10.78 3.71
N TYR A 132 -8.33 -11.70 4.50
CA TYR A 132 -7.17 -12.49 4.11
C TYR A 132 -7.43 -13.43 2.92
N ILE A 133 -8.62 -14.02 2.82
CA ILE A 133 -8.96 -14.93 1.72
C ILE A 133 -9.12 -14.15 0.42
N GLU A 134 -9.80 -13.00 0.48
CA GLU A 134 -9.97 -12.09 -0.65
C GLU A 134 -8.63 -11.52 -1.12
N SER A 135 -7.74 -11.17 -0.18
CA SER A 135 -6.36 -10.76 -0.49
C SER A 135 -5.60 -11.86 -1.22
N ILE A 136 -5.65 -13.11 -0.72
CA ILE A 136 -5.01 -14.26 -1.38
C ILE A 136 -5.59 -14.49 -2.78
N ASP A 137 -6.90 -14.40 -2.95
CA ASP A 137 -7.54 -14.58 -4.25
C ASP A 137 -7.09 -13.50 -5.25
N LEU A 138 -6.96 -12.26 -4.79
CA LEU A 138 -6.45 -11.16 -5.61
C LEU A 138 -4.96 -11.37 -5.97
N LEU A 139 -4.13 -11.77 -5.01
CA LEU A 139 -2.71 -12.10 -5.26
C LEU A 139 -2.55 -13.29 -6.22
N ARG A 140 -3.44 -14.29 -6.18
CA ARG A 140 -3.45 -15.40 -7.15
C ARG A 140 -3.78 -14.91 -8.56
N ASN A 141 -4.83 -14.10 -8.70
CA ASN A 141 -5.17 -13.47 -9.98
C ASN A 141 -4.02 -12.59 -10.50
N TYR A 142 -3.30 -11.93 -9.59
CA TYR A 142 -2.12 -11.14 -9.92
C TYR A 142 -0.98 -12.02 -10.47
N ILE A 143 -0.67 -13.16 -9.83
CA ILE A 143 0.38 -14.09 -10.30
C ILE A 143 -0.02 -14.78 -11.63
N GLU A 144 -1.32 -15.01 -11.86
CA GLU A 144 -1.80 -15.51 -13.16
C GLU A 144 -1.54 -14.50 -14.30
N LYS A 145 -1.69 -13.21 -14.02
CA LYS A 145 -1.38 -12.13 -14.98
C LYS A 145 0.11 -11.90 -15.14
N TYR A 146 0.87 -12.00 -14.05
CA TYR A 146 2.30 -11.71 -13.99
C TYR A 146 3.07 -12.93 -13.45
N PRO A 147 3.24 -13.99 -14.27
CA PRO A 147 3.94 -15.20 -13.85
C PRO A 147 5.42 -14.88 -13.61
N GLY A 148 5.93 -15.13 -12.40
CA GLY A 148 7.30 -14.81 -12.01
C GLY A 148 7.41 -13.82 -10.86
N GLU A 149 6.29 -13.21 -10.44
CA GLU A 149 6.26 -12.29 -9.30
C GLU A 149 6.46 -13.02 -7.97
N TYR A 150 7.71 -13.04 -7.52
CA TYR A 150 8.13 -13.62 -6.25
C TYR A 150 7.38 -13.02 -5.05
N HIS A 151 7.26 -11.68 -5.00
CA HIS A 151 6.70 -10.97 -3.84
C HIS A 151 5.24 -11.33 -3.58
N ALA A 152 4.41 -11.46 -4.63
CA ALA A 152 3.03 -11.87 -4.46
C ALA A 152 2.91 -13.29 -3.91
N ARG A 153 3.77 -14.23 -4.35
CA ARG A 153 3.77 -15.59 -3.81
C ARG A 153 4.26 -15.63 -2.36
N GLN A 154 5.31 -14.87 -2.04
CA GLN A 154 5.78 -14.72 -0.66
C GLN A 154 4.66 -14.17 0.22
N ARG A 155 3.93 -13.17 -0.26
CA ARG A 155 2.83 -12.56 0.48
C ARG A 155 1.71 -13.56 0.79
N ILE A 156 1.32 -14.38 -0.18
CA ILE A 156 0.34 -15.46 0.05
C ILE A 156 0.86 -16.43 1.14
N ALA A 157 2.15 -16.79 1.10
CA ALA A 157 2.75 -17.68 2.09
C ALA A 157 2.70 -17.07 3.51
N GLU A 158 3.04 -15.79 3.64
CA GLU A 158 2.98 -15.03 4.90
C GLU A 158 1.56 -14.95 5.46
N ILE A 159 0.56 -14.67 4.62
CA ILE A 159 -0.84 -14.63 5.06
C ILE A 159 -1.28 -15.99 5.58
N TYR A 160 -0.91 -17.08 4.90
CA TYR A 160 -1.19 -18.42 5.39
C TYR A 160 -0.48 -18.71 6.71
N GLU A 161 0.75 -18.26 6.89
CA GLU A 161 1.58 -18.52 8.06
C GLU A 161 1.12 -17.72 9.28
N ASN A 162 1.01 -16.40 9.14
CA ASN A 162 0.84 -15.45 10.24
C ASN A 162 -0.64 -15.21 10.58
N ASP A 163 -1.49 -15.09 9.56
CA ASP A 163 -2.86 -14.63 9.76
C ASP A 163 -3.86 -15.79 9.86
N LEU A 164 -3.65 -16.84 9.07
CA LEU A 164 -4.57 -17.98 8.98
C LEU A 164 -4.10 -19.21 9.76
N ALA A 165 -2.86 -19.21 10.26
CA ALA A 165 -2.21 -20.36 10.91
C ALA A 165 -2.32 -21.66 10.10
N SER A 166 -2.37 -21.54 8.78
CA SER A 166 -2.45 -22.63 7.81
C SER A 166 -1.04 -23.02 7.35
N TYR A 167 -0.25 -23.55 8.28
CA TYR A 167 1.18 -23.82 8.09
C TYR A 167 1.47 -24.74 6.89
N ARG A 168 0.57 -25.69 6.62
CA ARG A 168 0.72 -26.59 5.46
C ARG A 168 0.51 -25.84 4.14
N ALA A 169 -0.45 -24.91 4.09
CA ALA A 169 -0.66 -24.09 2.90
C ALA A 169 0.52 -23.12 2.69
N ALA A 170 1.00 -22.48 3.76
CA ALA A 170 2.20 -21.64 3.72
C ALA A 170 3.41 -22.41 3.17
N ALA A 171 3.64 -23.63 3.68
CA ALA A 171 4.74 -24.47 3.20
C ALA A 171 4.65 -24.80 1.70
N LEU A 172 3.44 -25.09 1.18
CA LEU A 172 3.24 -25.34 -0.26
C LEU A 172 3.56 -24.10 -1.12
N GLU A 173 3.25 -22.90 -0.62
CA GLU A 173 3.58 -21.67 -1.34
C GLU A 173 5.08 -21.40 -1.32
N TYR A 174 5.76 -21.58 -0.19
CA TYR A 174 7.23 -21.51 -0.14
C TYR A 174 7.89 -22.60 -1.00
N GLU A 175 7.38 -23.84 -1.01
CA GLU A 175 7.87 -24.87 -1.93
C GLU A 175 7.73 -24.43 -3.39
N SER A 176 6.61 -23.81 -3.75
CA SER A 176 6.40 -23.24 -5.08
C SER A 176 7.39 -22.12 -5.39
N ILE A 177 7.70 -21.25 -4.42
CA ILE A 177 8.77 -20.23 -4.54
C ILE A 177 10.12 -20.87 -4.85
N LEU A 178 10.46 -21.99 -4.20
CA LEU A 178 11.76 -22.65 -4.42
C LEU A 178 11.90 -23.29 -5.79
N THR A 179 10.82 -23.40 -6.57
CA THR A 179 10.85 -23.83 -7.98
C THR A 179 11.13 -22.69 -8.97
N MET A 180 11.10 -21.43 -8.50
CA MET A 180 11.36 -20.25 -9.33
C MET A 180 12.86 -20.01 -9.48
N GLU A 181 13.26 -19.41 -10.61
CA GLU A 181 14.63 -18.93 -10.79
C GLU A 181 14.81 -17.61 -10.03
N LEU A 182 15.49 -17.67 -8.88
CA LEU A 182 15.70 -16.55 -7.99
C LEU A 182 17.18 -16.34 -7.68
N PRO A 183 17.62 -15.10 -7.41
CA PRO A 183 18.94 -14.85 -6.86
C PRO A 183 19.17 -15.66 -5.56
N PRO A 184 20.38 -16.20 -5.32
CA PRO A 184 20.65 -17.08 -4.17
C PRO A 184 20.21 -16.52 -2.82
N LYS A 185 20.33 -15.20 -2.61
CA LYS A 185 19.90 -14.53 -1.38
C LYS A 185 18.38 -14.62 -1.16
N ARG A 186 17.57 -14.35 -2.20
CA ARG A 186 16.08 -14.43 -2.09
C ARG A 186 15.64 -15.88 -1.93
N TRP A 187 16.19 -16.79 -2.73
CA TRP A 187 15.92 -18.22 -2.60
C TRP A 187 16.25 -18.72 -1.20
N GLY A 188 17.42 -18.34 -0.67
CA GLY A 188 17.88 -18.73 0.66
C GLY A 188 16.93 -18.27 1.77
N TRP A 189 16.42 -17.04 1.71
CA TRP A 189 15.46 -16.55 2.70
C TRP A 189 14.13 -17.33 2.66
N ALA A 190 13.54 -17.52 1.48
CA ALA A 190 12.33 -18.32 1.33
C ALA A 190 12.53 -19.76 1.85
N ALA A 191 13.70 -20.36 1.58
CA ALA A 191 14.05 -21.67 2.09
C ALA A 191 14.24 -21.71 3.61
N ILE A 192 14.76 -20.64 4.23
CA ILE A 192 14.84 -20.52 5.69
C ILE A 192 13.45 -20.44 6.33
N HIS A 193 12.51 -19.67 5.75
CA HIS A 193 11.11 -19.66 6.21
C HIS A 193 10.49 -21.06 6.14
N LEU A 194 10.67 -21.76 5.02
CA LEU A 194 10.21 -23.14 4.87
C LEU A 194 10.87 -24.10 5.88
N CYS A 195 12.17 -23.96 6.16
CA CYS A 195 12.86 -24.73 7.21
C CYS A 195 12.22 -24.51 8.59
N ASN A 196 11.83 -23.28 8.92
CA ASN A 196 11.20 -22.95 10.20
C ASN A 196 9.82 -23.63 10.30
N LEU A 197 9.03 -23.59 9.22
CA LEU A 197 7.74 -24.29 9.17
C LEU A 197 7.90 -25.80 9.34
N TYR A 198 8.88 -26.40 8.65
CA TYR A 198 9.15 -27.83 8.74
C TYR A 198 9.63 -28.25 10.13
N SER A 199 10.61 -27.58 10.70
CA SER A 199 11.16 -27.94 12.02
C SER A 199 10.21 -27.59 13.17
N GLY A 200 9.38 -26.56 13.01
CA GLY A 200 8.44 -26.09 14.03
C GLY A 200 7.06 -26.73 13.92
N LYS A 201 6.13 -26.05 13.23
CA LYS A 201 4.70 -26.36 13.28
C LYS A 201 4.31 -27.66 12.56
N LEU A 202 5.10 -28.10 11.59
CA LEU A 202 4.83 -29.33 10.83
C LEU A 202 5.53 -30.56 11.40
N GLY A 203 6.56 -30.40 12.23
CA GLY A 203 7.31 -31.51 12.83
C GLY A 203 8.08 -32.37 11.81
N GLU A 204 8.30 -31.85 10.60
CA GLU A 204 9.03 -32.49 9.50
C GLU A 204 10.53 -32.20 9.61
N THR A 205 11.15 -32.58 10.74
CA THR A 205 12.51 -32.18 11.11
C THR A 205 13.59 -32.68 10.14
N GLU A 206 13.46 -33.88 9.58
CA GLU A 206 14.40 -34.41 8.58
C GLU A 206 14.38 -33.56 7.31
N LYS A 207 13.20 -33.18 6.81
CA LYS A 207 13.08 -32.29 5.65
C LYS A 207 13.65 -30.92 5.94
N ALA A 208 13.41 -30.38 7.14
CA ALA A 208 13.99 -29.12 7.56
C ALA A 208 15.52 -29.18 7.53
N LEU A 209 16.12 -30.27 8.04
CA LEU A 209 17.56 -30.43 8.08
C LEU A 209 18.18 -30.57 6.69
N ASP A 210 17.55 -31.34 5.81
CA ASP A 210 17.99 -31.49 4.42
C ASP A 210 17.90 -30.18 3.65
N LEU A 211 16.81 -29.43 3.81
CA LEU A 211 16.67 -28.12 3.21
C LEU A 211 17.68 -27.12 3.78
N LEU A 212 17.94 -27.15 5.09
CA LEU A 212 18.92 -26.28 5.74
C LEU A 212 20.34 -26.51 5.22
N ARG A 213 20.72 -27.78 4.99
CA ARG A 213 22.00 -28.12 4.33
C ARG A 213 22.08 -27.56 2.92
N ARG A 214 21.01 -27.68 2.14
CA ARG A 214 20.94 -27.07 0.80
C ARG A 214 21.13 -25.57 0.85
N VAL A 215 20.53 -24.85 1.80
CA VAL A 215 20.74 -23.41 1.96
C VAL A 215 22.20 -23.08 2.29
N ALA A 216 22.84 -23.87 3.15
CA ALA A 216 24.25 -23.68 3.51
C ALA A 216 25.19 -23.84 2.30
N ASP A 217 24.86 -24.76 1.38
CA ASP A 217 25.65 -25.11 0.20
C ASP A 217 25.35 -24.18 -0.99
N GLU A 218 24.07 -24.06 -1.38
CA GLU A 218 23.62 -23.31 -2.57
C GLU A 218 23.70 -21.79 -2.38
N CYS A 219 23.65 -21.31 -1.12
CA CYS A 219 23.68 -19.88 -0.79
C CYS A 219 24.94 -19.47 -0.02
N ALA A 220 26.07 -20.15 -0.27
CA ALA A 220 27.28 -20.08 0.56
C ALA A 220 27.73 -18.65 0.92
N ASP A 221 27.72 -17.73 -0.05
CA ASP A 221 28.22 -16.35 0.09
C ASP A 221 27.14 -15.34 0.49
N THR A 222 26.00 -15.81 0.99
CA THR A 222 24.85 -14.97 1.35
C THR A 222 24.53 -15.01 2.85
N THR A 223 23.78 -14.03 3.33
CA THR A 223 23.28 -14.00 4.72
C THR A 223 22.43 -15.22 5.10
N PRO A 224 21.46 -15.72 4.30
CA PRO A 224 20.73 -16.94 4.65
C PRO A 224 21.63 -18.19 4.67
N GLY A 225 22.64 -18.27 3.80
CA GLY A 225 23.64 -19.36 3.83
C GLY A 225 24.46 -19.37 5.11
N GLN A 226 24.88 -18.19 5.60
CA GLN A 226 25.55 -18.08 6.90
C GLN A 226 24.63 -18.50 8.04
N LYS A 227 23.37 -18.03 8.05
CA LYS A 227 22.36 -18.41 9.04
C LYS A 227 22.13 -19.93 9.06
N ALA A 228 22.12 -20.57 7.89
CA ALA A 228 22.00 -22.01 7.77
C ALA A 228 23.20 -22.76 8.38
N ARG A 229 24.43 -22.35 8.06
CA ARG A 229 25.66 -22.94 8.64
C ARG A 229 25.71 -22.78 10.16
N ASP A 230 25.36 -21.61 10.67
CA ASP A 230 25.35 -21.36 12.11
C ASP A 230 24.34 -22.25 12.84
N ARG A 231 23.17 -22.49 12.23
CA ARG A 231 22.17 -23.42 12.74
C ARG A 231 22.66 -24.87 12.70
N LEU A 232 23.28 -25.30 11.60
CA LEU A 232 23.84 -26.65 11.48
C LEU A 232 24.96 -26.90 12.51
N ALA A 233 25.86 -25.93 12.70
CA ALA A 233 26.93 -26.03 13.69
C ALA A 233 26.39 -26.17 15.13
N LYS A 234 25.27 -25.51 15.45
CA LYS A 234 24.59 -25.67 16.75
C LYS A 234 23.99 -27.07 16.90
N ILE A 235 23.41 -27.63 15.85
CA ILE A 235 22.82 -28.99 15.86
C ILE A 235 23.93 -30.04 16.04
N ASP A 236 25.05 -29.92 15.35
CA ASP A 236 26.17 -30.86 15.44
C ASP A 236 26.88 -30.82 16.81
N ALA A 237 26.70 -29.73 17.57
CA ALA A 237 27.25 -29.55 18.91
C ALA A 237 26.37 -30.09 20.05
N MET A 238 25.14 -30.53 19.76
CA MET A 238 24.19 -31.10 20.73
C MET A 238 24.33 -32.62 20.85
#